data_AF-A0A0B7FMG5-F1
#
_entry.id   AF-A0A0B7FMG5-F1
#
_cell.length_a   1.000
_cell.length_b   1.000
_cell.length_c   1.000
_cell.angle_alpha   90.00
_cell.angle_beta   90.00
_cell.angle_gamma   90.00
#
_symmetry.space_group_name_H-M   'P 1'
#
loop_
_entity.id
_entity.type
_entity.pdbx_description
1 polymer ?
#
loop_
_entity_poly.entity_id
_entity_poly.type
_entity_poly.pdbx_seq_one_letter_code
_entity_poly.pdbx_strand_id
1 'polypeptide(L)'
;MVLRNIIDIIKDFLSNPAFKSHMRYKPWRLYTSASKTERVYADMASSDWWWREMEKMIEKGHLDATIIPLIIATDQTTLSVMCGGQKAYPVYVSFGNLDKEWRRKPSKHGMYLLGYLPVDAFEDVPDDEERRRLKAELVHRAMEEMTMPLRTVLEQGVEMWCPDGRLRRVFPRIAAYTADWPEQNLQCCTSEGGCPVCKTSRKDRGNLDDEVELRDQEETLQALRTYILTKNKYHLKRLGLKGGVWPWWGDIPDVNLSACITPDLLHHPGPAPSGLPRSLQDTSCSVDEGDYWPR
;
A
#
# COMPACT_ATOMS: atom_id res chain seq x y z
N MET A 1 -2.90 4.01 -21.51
CA MET A 1 -2.72 3.28 -20.23
C MET A 1 -3.72 2.14 -20.19
N VAL A 2 -3.27 0.91 -19.90
CA VAL A 2 -4.14 -0.25 -19.76
C VAL A 2 -4.41 -0.45 -18.26
N LEU A 3 -5.68 -0.38 -17.85
CA LEU A 3 -6.10 -0.55 -16.47
C LEU A 3 -7.50 -1.15 -16.39
N ARG A 4 -7.83 -1.72 -15.23
CA ARG A 4 -9.15 -2.19 -14.85
C ARG A 4 -9.69 -1.33 -13.73
N ASN A 5 -11.00 -1.14 -13.69
CA ASN A 5 -11.63 -0.43 -12.58
C ASN A 5 -11.48 -1.25 -11.29
N ILE A 6 -10.87 -0.66 -10.26
CA ILE A 6 -10.61 -1.33 -8.98
C ILE A 6 -11.88 -1.79 -8.26
N ILE A 7 -13.00 -1.09 -8.45
CA ILE A 7 -14.31 -1.46 -7.88
C ILE A 7 -14.85 -2.72 -8.57
N ASP A 8 -14.66 -2.85 -9.88
CA ASP A 8 -15.02 -4.07 -10.61
C ASP A 8 -14.13 -5.24 -10.19
N ILE A 9 -12.84 -5.01 -9.95
CA ILE A 9 -11.94 -6.04 -9.40
C ILE A 9 -12.41 -6.51 -8.02
N ILE A 10 -12.79 -5.59 -7.13
CA ILE A 10 -13.34 -5.94 -5.80
C ILE A 10 -14.63 -6.76 -5.97
N LYS A 11 -15.50 -6.38 -6.90
CA LYS A 11 -16.73 -7.11 -7.20
C LYS A 11 -16.44 -8.51 -7.73
N ASP A 12 -15.49 -8.67 -8.64
CA ASP A 12 -15.07 -9.98 -9.16
C ASP A 12 -14.51 -10.86 -8.05
N PHE A 13 -13.66 -10.30 -7.19
CA PHE A 13 -13.13 -10.98 -6.01
C PHE A 13 -14.25 -11.48 -5.09
N LEU A 14 -15.21 -10.61 -4.76
CA LEU A 14 -16.35 -10.95 -3.91
C LEU A 14 -17.38 -11.86 -4.60
N SER A 15 -17.34 -11.99 -5.92
CA SER A 15 -18.22 -12.88 -6.66
C SER A 15 -17.67 -14.31 -6.76
N ASN A 16 -16.43 -14.56 -6.32
CA ASN A 16 -15.80 -15.87 -6.45
C ASN A 16 -16.25 -16.83 -5.32
N PRO A 17 -17.07 -17.86 -5.62
CA PRO A 17 -17.59 -18.77 -4.60
C PRO A 17 -16.51 -19.65 -3.96
N ALA A 18 -15.36 -19.84 -4.62
CA ALA A 18 -14.25 -20.63 -4.08
C ALA A 18 -13.67 -20.02 -2.79
N PHE A 19 -13.85 -18.71 -2.58
CA PHE A 19 -13.34 -18.00 -1.42
C PHE A 19 -14.28 -18.04 -0.20
N LYS A 20 -15.50 -18.57 -0.34
CA LYS A 20 -16.52 -18.58 0.72
C LYS A 20 -16.02 -19.06 2.08
N SER A 21 -15.27 -20.16 2.10
CA SER A 21 -14.76 -20.76 3.34
C SER A 21 -13.42 -20.19 3.81
N HIS A 22 -12.85 -19.27 3.04
CA HIS A 22 -11.49 -18.73 3.23
C HIS A 22 -11.47 -17.20 3.33
N MET A 23 -12.63 -16.61 3.61
CA MET A 23 -12.77 -15.17 3.73
C MET A 23 -13.15 -14.73 5.14
N ARG A 24 -12.56 -13.60 5.55
CA ARG A 24 -12.86 -12.89 6.79
C ARG A 24 -13.50 -11.54 6.43
N TYR A 25 -14.57 -11.21 7.15
CA TYR A 25 -15.30 -9.94 6.97
C TYR A 25 -15.19 -9.00 8.16
N LYS A 26 -14.69 -9.51 9.31
CA LYS A 26 -14.54 -8.77 10.55
C LYS A 26 -13.18 -9.09 11.18
N PRO A 27 -12.58 -8.12 11.89
CA PRO A 27 -11.35 -8.38 12.62
C PRO A 27 -11.62 -9.31 13.81
N TRP A 28 -10.58 -10.01 14.24
CA TRP A 28 -10.60 -10.87 15.42
C TRP A 28 -9.25 -10.77 16.16
N ARG A 29 -9.19 -11.26 17.39
CA ARG A 29 -7.93 -11.28 18.17
C ARG A 29 -7.68 -12.69 18.66
N LEU A 30 -6.47 -13.19 18.43
CA LEU A 30 -6.01 -14.47 18.95
C LEU A 30 -4.97 -14.23 20.05
N TYR A 31 -5.06 -15.02 21.12
CA TYR A 31 -4.13 -14.99 22.23
C TYR A 31 -3.62 -16.41 22.51
N THR A 32 -2.38 -16.52 23.00
CA THR A 32 -1.76 -17.82 23.32
C THR A 32 -2.42 -18.52 24.49
N SER A 33 -3.14 -17.78 25.33
CA SER A 33 -3.79 -18.29 26.53
C SER A 33 -5.02 -17.47 26.93
N ALA A 34 -5.80 -17.98 27.88
CA ALA A 34 -6.96 -17.29 28.44
C ALA A 34 -6.61 -15.99 29.19
N SER A 35 -5.35 -15.80 29.63
CA SER A 35 -4.90 -14.56 30.27
C SER A 35 -4.78 -13.39 29.30
N LYS A 36 -4.83 -13.65 27.98
CA LYS A 36 -4.75 -12.62 26.91
C LYS A 36 -3.52 -11.71 27.00
N THR A 37 -2.42 -12.22 27.56
CA THR A 37 -1.18 -11.47 27.76
C THR A 37 -0.31 -11.43 26.51
N GLU A 38 -0.34 -12.49 25.70
CA GLU A 38 0.45 -12.60 24.47
C GLU A 38 -0.47 -12.80 23.28
N ARG A 39 -0.25 -11.99 22.24
CA ARG A 39 -1.08 -11.95 21.03
C ARG A 39 -0.45 -12.76 19.91
N VAL A 40 -1.28 -13.45 19.14
CA VAL A 40 -0.89 -14.17 17.94
C VAL A 40 -1.44 -13.42 16.72
N TYR A 41 -0.55 -13.06 15.81
CA TYR A 41 -0.88 -12.46 14.52
C TYR A 41 -0.71 -13.52 13.44
N ALA A 42 -1.84 -14.04 12.92
CA ALA A 42 -1.85 -15.12 11.93
C ALA A 42 -2.27 -14.64 10.54
N ASP A 43 -3.18 -13.67 10.49
CA ASP A 43 -3.65 -13.05 9.25
C ASP A 43 -3.93 -11.56 9.47
N MET A 44 -4.16 -10.83 8.40
CA MET A 44 -4.51 -9.42 8.44
C MET A 44 -5.82 -9.17 9.19
N ALA A 45 -6.75 -10.13 9.15
CA ALA A 45 -7.96 -10.11 9.99
C ALA A 45 -7.66 -10.15 11.50
N SER A 46 -6.47 -10.60 11.91
CA SER A 46 -6.02 -10.57 13.31
C SER A 46 -5.21 -9.33 13.69
N SER A 47 -4.88 -8.48 12.72
CA SER A 47 -4.06 -7.27 12.90
C SER A 47 -4.80 -6.18 13.69
N ASP A 48 -4.02 -5.33 14.37
CA ASP A 48 -4.56 -4.11 14.97
C ASP A 48 -4.88 -3.03 13.95
N TRP A 49 -4.34 -3.11 12.74
CA TRP A 49 -4.75 -2.24 11.64
C TRP A 49 -6.24 -2.41 11.33
N TRP A 50 -6.73 -3.63 11.08
CA TRP A 50 -8.14 -3.84 10.73
C TRP A 50 -9.05 -3.47 11.91
N TRP A 51 -8.63 -3.78 13.13
CA TRP A 51 -9.38 -3.39 14.32
C TRP A 51 -9.60 -1.87 14.40
N ARG A 52 -8.53 -1.08 14.26
CA ARG A 52 -8.58 0.39 14.28
C ARG A 52 -9.41 0.95 13.12
N GLU A 53 -9.27 0.40 11.93
CA GLU A 53 -10.09 0.83 10.79
C GLU A 53 -11.58 0.54 11.03
N MET A 54 -11.92 -0.59 11.66
CA MET A 54 -13.31 -0.90 12.01
C MET A 54 -13.86 0.06 13.07
N GLU A 55 -13.05 0.45 14.07
CA GLU A 55 -13.42 1.45 15.08
C GLU A 55 -13.72 2.81 14.42
N LYS A 56 -12.86 3.28 13.50
CA LYS A 56 -13.11 4.51 12.72
C LYS A 56 -14.44 4.44 11.95
N MET A 57 -14.77 3.29 11.37
CA MET A 57 -16.04 3.13 10.65
C MET A 57 -17.24 3.23 11.59
N ILE A 58 -17.14 2.63 12.79
CA ILE A 58 -18.19 2.69 13.81
C ILE A 58 -18.38 4.13 14.30
N GLU A 59 -17.30 4.86 14.55
CA GLU A 59 -17.33 6.27 14.95
C GLU A 59 -17.98 7.17 13.90
N LYS A 60 -17.81 6.85 12.61
CA LYS A 60 -18.50 7.51 11.48
C LYS A 60 -19.95 7.06 11.29
N GLY A 61 -20.48 6.19 12.15
CA GLY A 61 -21.87 5.72 12.13
C GLY A 61 -22.12 4.46 11.29
N HIS A 62 -21.08 3.81 10.77
CA HIS A 62 -21.21 2.60 9.95
C HIS A 62 -21.06 1.31 10.78
N LEU A 63 -22.08 0.99 11.57
CA LEU A 63 -22.07 -0.14 12.52
C LEU A 63 -21.87 -1.52 11.87
N ASP A 64 -22.37 -1.70 10.63
CA ASP A 64 -22.25 -2.94 9.86
C ASP A 64 -21.27 -2.84 8.68
N ALA A 65 -20.29 -1.92 8.78
CA ALA A 65 -19.25 -1.79 7.77
C ALA A 65 -18.49 -3.11 7.55
N THR A 66 -18.19 -3.41 6.29
CA THR A 66 -17.28 -4.49 5.93
C THR A 66 -16.08 -3.90 5.24
N ILE A 67 -14.93 -3.92 5.91
CA ILE A 67 -13.70 -3.41 5.31
C ILE A 67 -13.19 -4.43 4.29
N ILE A 68 -12.74 -3.92 3.15
CA ILE A 68 -12.03 -4.68 2.11
C ILE A 68 -10.59 -4.20 2.08
N PRO A 69 -9.68 -4.86 2.80
CA PRO A 69 -8.31 -4.40 2.84
C PRO A 69 -7.60 -4.69 1.51
N LEU A 70 -7.12 -3.63 0.85
CA LEU A 70 -6.39 -3.66 -0.41
C LEU A 70 -4.89 -3.77 -0.13
N ILE A 71 -4.26 -4.76 -0.74
CA ILE A 71 -2.81 -4.95 -0.74
C ILE A 71 -2.36 -4.68 -2.17
N ILE A 72 -1.78 -3.52 -2.40
CA ILE A 72 -1.31 -3.09 -3.72
C ILE A 72 0.15 -3.50 -3.86
N ALA A 73 0.52 -4.05 -5.01
CA ALA A 73 1.90 -4.37 -5.27
C ALA A 73 2.35 -3.88 -6.66
N THR A 74 3.56 -3.33 -6.72
CA THR A 74 4.23 -2.96 -7.97
C THR A 74 5.50 -3.77 -8.12
N ASP A 75 5.79 -4.16 -9.36
CA ASP A 75 6.98 -4.93 -9.68
C ASP A 75 7.58 -4.45 -11.00
N GLN A 76 8.55 -3.54 -10.93
CA GLN A 76 9.27 -3.01 -12.09
C GLN A 76 10.12 -4.09 -12.80
N THR A 77 10.44 -5.20 -12.13
CA THR A 77 11.28 -6.26 -12.72
C THR A 77 10.53 -7.08 -13.78
N THR A 78 9.21 -7.19 -13.66
CA THR A 78 8.34 -7.84 -14.66
C THR A 78 7.98 -6.85 -15.79
N LEU A 79 8.98 -6.52 -16.61
CA LEU A 79 8.78 -5.69 -17.80
C LEU A 79 7.91 -6.41 -18.82
N SER A 80 6.68 -5.93 -19.00
CA SER A 80 5.80 -6.36 -20.09
C SER A 80 6.04 -5.49 -21.32
N VAL A 81 6.24 -6.13 -22.47
CA VAL A 81 6.29 -5.44 -23.76
C VAL A 81 4.88 -5.38 -24.32
N MET A 82 4.30 -4.18 -24.35
CA MET A 82 3.00 -3.94 -24.97
C MET A 82 3.10 -3.92 -26.50
N CYS A 83 1.95 -4.00 -27.18
CA CYS A 83 1.87 -3.79 -28.62
C CYS A 83 2.52 -2.44 -28.98
N GLY A 84 3.53 -2.46 -29.87
CA GLY A 84 4.32 -1.28 -30.23
C GLY A 84 5.65 -1.14 -29.49
N GLY A 85 6.09 -2.13 -28.71
CA GLY A 85 7.42 -2.13 -28.09
C GLY A 85 7.54 -1.30 -26.81
N GLN A 86 6.42 -0.71 -26.35
CA GLN A 86 6.38 0.07 -25.11
C GLN A 86 6.54 -0.83 -23.89
N LYS A 87 7.44 -0.42 -22.99
CA LYS A 87 7.68 -1.07 -21.71
C LYS A 87 6.68 -0.55 -20.69
N ALA A 88 6.12 -1.46 -19.91
CA ALA A 88 5.30 -1.13 -18.77
C ALA A 88 5.47 -2.21 -17.71
N TYR A 89 5.26 -1.87 -16.44
CA TYR A 89 5.34 -2.83 -15.35
C TYR A 89 3.99 -2.96 -14.64
N PRO A 90 3.61 -4.18 -14.22
CA PRO A 90 2.28 -4.45 -13.71
C PRO A 90 2.06 -3.87 -12.31
N VAL A 91 0.82 -3.46 -12.06
CA VAL A 91 0.28 -3.16 -10.74
C VAL A 91 -0.73 -4.23 -10.41
N TYR A 92 -0.54 -4.89 -9.29
CA TYR A 92 -1.46 -5.92 -8.81
C TYR A 92 -2.17 -5.46 -7.54
N VAL A 93 -3.35 -6.03 -7.32
CA VAL A 93 -4.10 -5.90 -6.07
C VAL A 93 -4.47 -7.28 -5.55
N SER A 94 -4.26 -7.50 -4.26
CA SER A 94 -4.80 -8.64 -3.53
C SER A 94 -5.59 -8.16 -2.32
N PHE A 95 -6.33 -9.06 -1.69
CA PHE A 95 -7.30 -8.72 -0.66
C PHE A 95 -6.96 -9.37 0.67
N GLY A 96 -6.84 -8.57 1.72
CA GLY A 96 -6.59 -9.05 3.08
C GLY A 96 -7.75 -9.82 3.71
N ASN A 97 -8.93 -9.81 3.06
CA ASN A 97 -10.05 -10.67 3.46
C ASN A 97 -9.77 -12.15 3.22
N LEU A 98 -8.94 -12.49 2.23
CA LEU A 98 -8.65 -13.88 1.87
C LEU A 98 -7.56 -14.43 2.81
N ASP A 99 -7.78 -15.63 3.34
CA ASP A 99 -6.82 -16.29 4.22
C ASP A 99 -5.41 -16.33 3.58
N LYS A 100 -4.37 -16.01 4.35
CA LYS A 100 -2.98 -15.91 3.87
C LYS A 100 -2.54 -17.10 3.00
N GLU A 101 -2.86 -18.33 3.42
CA GLU A 101 -2.48 -19.56 2.70
C GLU A 101 -3.12 -19.68 1.31
N TRP A 102 -4.30 -19.09 1.14
CA TRP A 102 -4.98 -19.05 -0.15
C TRP A 102 -4.46 -17.92 -1.01
N ARG A 103 -4.18 -16.76 -0.41
CA ARG A 103 -3.59 -15.60 -1.08
C ARG A 103 -2.24 -15.93 -1.71
N ARG A 104 -1.40 -16.73 -1.02
CA ARG A 104 -0.05 -17.12 -1.47
C ARG A 104 -0.01 -18.15 -2.60
N LYS A 105 -1.12 -18.81 -2.94
CA LYS A 105 -1.13 -19.87 -3.95
C LYS A 105 -1.51 -19.28 -5.31
N PRO A 106 -0.60 -19.28 -6.32
CA PRO A 106 -0.92 -18.73 -7.65
C PRO A 106 -2.16 -19.40 -8.28
N SER A 107 -2.34 -20.70 -8.04
CA SER A 107 -3.48 -21.49 -8.52
C SER A 107 -4.85 -21.09 -7.93
N LYS A 108 -4.86 -20.22 -6.91
CA LYS A 108 -6.09 -19.75 -6.26
C LYS A 108 -6.54 -18.38 -6.74
N HIS A 109 -5.79 -17.75 -7.65
CA HIS A 109 -6.16 -16.46 -8.25
C HIS A 109 -6.54 -15.39 -7.22
N GLY A 110 -5.79 -15.33 -6.11
CA GLY A 110 -5.97 -14.34 -5.03
C GLY A 110 -5.40 -12.96 -5.36
N MET A 111 -4.79 -12.80 -6.54
CA MET A 111 -4.11 -11.61 -7.00
C MET A 111 -4.66 -11.21 -8.37
N TYR A 112 -4.97 -9.93 -8.53
CA TYR A 112 -5.66 -9.38 -9.68
C TYR A 112 -4.78 -8.29 -10.30
N LEU A 113 -4.63 -8.31 -11.62
CA LEU A 113 -3.98 -7.22 -12.35
C LEU A 113 -4.88 -5.98 -12.32
N LEU A 114 -4.41 -4.90 -11.71
CA LEU A 114 -5.06 -3.60 -11.67
C LEU A 114 -4.76 -2.80 -12.95
N GLY A 115 -3.52 -2.85 -13.42
CA GLY A 115 -3.11 -2.14 -14.63
C GLY A 115 -1.61 -2.20 -14.82
N TYR A 116 -1.12 -1.34 -15.71
CA TYR A 116 0.31 -1.23 -16.00
C TYR A 116 0.78 0.21 -15.87
N LEU A 117 1.89 0.40 -15.16
CA LEU A 117 2.54 1.70 -15.04
C LEU A 117 3.34 1.99 -16.32
N PRO A 118 3.08 3.14 -16.96
CA PRO A 118 3.80 3.53 -18.16
C PRO A 118 5.26 3.86 -17.84
N VAL A 119 6.16 3.47 -18.75
CA VAL A 119 7.58 3.81 -18.67
C VAL A 119 7.94 4.74 -19.82
N ASP A 120 8.44 5.92 -19.48
CA ASP A 120 9.05 6.84 -20.43
C ASP A 120 10.43 7.28 -19.92
N ALA A 121 11.41 7.23 -20.80
CA ALA A 121 12.77 7.66 -20.51
C ALA A 121 12.90 9.20 -20.52
N PHE A 122 11.97 9.91 -21.17
CA PHE A 122 11.99 11.36 -21.41
C PHE A 122 13.34 11.82 -21.96
N GLU A 123 13.82 11.13 -23.01
CA GLU A 123 15.16 11.36 -23.60
C GLU A 123 15.28 12.73 -24.25
N ASP A 124 14.17 13.28 -24.71
CA ASP A 124 14.02 14.61 -25.30
C ASP A 124 14.14 15.75 -24.26
N VAL A 125 14.05 15.44 -22.97
CA VAL A 125 14.20 16.41 -21.87
C VAL A 125 15.67 16.53 -21.49
N PRO A 126 16.34 17.69 -21.72
CA PRO A 126 17.78 17.81 -21.48
C PRO A 126 18.18 17.85 -20.01
N ASP A 127 17.31 18.36 -19.13
CA ASP A 127 17.60 18.52 -17.70
C ASP A 127 17.29 17.23 -16.91
N ASP A 128 18.28 16.73 -16.18
CA ASP A 128 18.18 15.48 -15.42
C ASP A 128 17.29 15.60 -14.17
N GLU A 129 17.19 16.78 -13.55
CA GLU A 129 16.26 17.00 -12.42
C GLU A 129 14.81 16.96 -12.93
N GLU A 130 14.52 17.66 -14.02
CA GLU A 130 13.22 17.66 -14.68
C GLU A 130 12.84 16.29 -15.23
N ARG A 131 13.77 15.57 -15.87
CA ARG A 131 13.55 14.20 -16.33
C ARG A 131 13.13 13.28 -15.19
N ARG A 132 13.81 13.36 -14.04
CA ARG A 132 13.46 12.58 -12.84
C ARG A 132 12.12 13.02 -12.23
N ARG A 133 11.75 14.30 -12.34
CA ARG A 133 10.46 14.82 -11.89
C ARG A 133 9.33 14.28 -12.77
N LEU A 134 9.47 14.35 -14.10
CA LEU A 134 8.49 13.87 -15.07
C LEU A 134 8.27 12.36 -14.97
N LYS A 135 9.34 11.57 -14.78
CA LYS A 135 9.21 10.13 -14.48
C LYS A 135 8.37 9.86 -13.24
N ALA A 136 8.61 10.60 -12.17
CA ALA A 136 7.84 10.45 -10.94
C ALA A 136 6.38 10.91 -11.14
N GLU A 137 6.18 12.04 -11.81
CA GLU A 137 4.85 12.57 -12.12
C GLU A 137 4.03 11.59 -12.95
N LEU A 138 4.64 10.96 -13.95
CA LEU A 138 4.01 9.94 -14.79
C LEU A 138 3.52 8.75 -13.95
N VAL A 139 4.34 8.24 -13.04
CA VAL A 139 3.96 7.13 -12.14
C VAL A 139 2.85 7.52 -11.18
N HIS A 140 2.95 8.70 -10.54
CA HIS A 140 1.92 9.16 -9.60
C HIS A 140 0.59 9.44 -10.31
N ARG A 141 0.59 10.07 -11.49
CA ARG A 141 -0.64 10.27 -12.27
C ARG A 141 -1.26 8.93 -12.70
N ALA A 142 -0.46 7.96 -13.11
CA ALA A 142 -0.96 6.64 -13.47
C ALA A 142 -1.58 5.90 -12.27
N MET A 143 -0.93 5.94 -11.11
CA MET A 143 -1.50 5.39 -9.87
C MET A 143 -2.76 6.12 -9.42
N GLU A 144 -2.80 7.45 -9.56
CA GLU A 144 -3.97 8.27 -9.27
C GLU A 144 -5.16 7.82 -10.12
N GLU A 145 -4.98 7.68 -11.44
CA GLU A 145 -6.05 7.19 -12.33
C GLU A 145 -6.53 5.77 -11.96
N MET A 146 -5.62 4.87 -11.59
CA MET A 146 -5.98 3.50 -11.16
C MET A 146 -6.76 3.48 -9.83
N THR A 147 -6.49 4.43 -8.94
CA THR A 147 -7.04 4.48 -7.58
C THR A 147 -8.15 5.52 -7.40
N MET A 148 -8.38 6.38 -8.40
CA MET A 148 -9.40 7.41 -8.41
C MET A 148 -10.80 6.89 -8.01
N PRO A 149 -11.25 5.70 -8.47
CA PRO A 149 -12.55 5.17 -8.05
C PRO A 149 -12.68 4.92 -6.54
N LEU A 150 -11.56 4.81 -5.80
CA LEU A 150 -11.60 4.63 -4.35
C LEU A 150 -12.05 5.89 -3.62
N ARG A 151 -11.79 7.10 -4.14
CA ARG A 151 -12.05 8.37 -3.43
C ARG A 151 -13.48 8.49 -2.91
N THR A 152 -14.46 8.02 -3.68
CA THR A 152 -15.88 8.07 -3.30
C THR A 152 -16.28 6.88 -2.41
N VAL A 153 -15.79 5.68 -2.73
CA VAL A 153 -16.21 4.43 -2.08
C VAL A 153 -15.59 4.28 -0.68
N LEU A 154 -14.44 4.92 -0.44
CA LEU A 154 -13.79 4.96 0.87
C LEU A 154 -14.66 5.61 1.95
N GLU A 155 -15.46 6.61 1.62
CA GLU A 155 -16.29 7.31 2.61
C GLU A 155 -17.70 6.74 2.69
N GLN A 156 -18.34 6.49 1.54
CA GLN A 156 -19.75 6.10 1.49
C GLN A 156 -19.97 4.58 1.51
N GLY A 157 -18.94 3.83 1.13
CA GLY A 157 -19.03 2.40 0.87
C GLY A 157 -19.92 2.08 -0.34
N VAL A 158 -19.94 0.81 -0.72
CA VAL A 158 -20.76 0.31 -1.84
C VAL A 158 -21.38 -1.03 -1.46
N GLU A 159 -22.61 -1.29 -1.88
CA GLU A 159 -23.25 -2.58 -1.61
C GLU A 159 -22.75 -3.65 -2.59
N MET A 160 -22.25 -4.76 -2.06
CA MET A 160 -21.73 -5.87 -2.85
C MET A 160 -22.16 -7.22 -2.26
N TRP A 161 -22.50 -8.15 -3.14
CA TRP A 161 -22.72 -9.54 -2.78
C TRP A 161 -21.39 -10.19 -2.45
N CYS A 162 -21.31 -10.85 -1.30
CA CYS A 162 -20.12 -11.60 -0.89
C CYS A 162 -20.27 -13.10 -1.20
N PRO A 163 -19.17 -13.89 -1.21
CA PRO A 163 -19.22 -15.32 -1.52
C PRO A 163 -20.10 -16.17 -0.60
N ASP A 164 -20.43 -15.68 0.59
CA ASP A 164 -21.35 -16.35 1.52
C ASP A 164 -22.84 -16.09 1.22
N GLY A 165 -23.14 -15.34 0.16
CA GLY A 165 -24.50 -15.04 -0.28
C GLY A 165 -25.16 -13.91 0.49
N ARG A 166 -24.41 -13.09 1.23
CA ARG A 166 -24.96 -11.91 1.93
C ARG A 166 -24.53 -10.62 1.24
N LEU A 167 -25.47 -9.69 1.12
CA LEU A 167 -25.23 -8.32 0.67
C LEU A 167 -24.60 -7.52 1.81
N ARG A 168 -23.48 -6.85 1.55
CA ARG A 168 -22.77 -6.03 2.55
C ARG A 168 -22.40 -4.67 1.98
N ARG A 169 -22.42 -3.65 2.84
CA ARG A 169 -21.81 -2.34 2.56
C ARG A 169 -20.30 -2.47 2.76
N VAL A 170 -19.55 -2.50 1.65
CA VAL A 170 -18.10 -2.67 1.67
C VAL A 170 -17.37 -1.35 1.59
N PHE A 171 -16.27 -1.25 2.34
CA PHE A 171 -15.38 -0.09 2.43
C PHE A 171 -13.95 -0.55 2.10
N PRO A 172 -13.52 -0.42 0.84
CA PRO A 172 -12.15 -0.72 0.47
C PRO A 172 -11.18 0.19 1.22
N ARG A 173 -10.07 -0.32 1.74
CA ARG A 173 -9.05 0.47 2.45
C ARG A 173 -7.67 0.01 2.03
N ILE A 174 -6.77 0.92 1.66
CA ILE A 174 -5.38 0.57 1.36
C ILE A 174 -4.72 0.15 2.67
N ALA A 175 -4.36 -1.13 2.76
CA ALA A 175 -3.83 -1.74 3.96
C ALA A 175 -2.34 -1.96 3.88
N ALA A 176 -1.86 -2.35 2.70
CA ALA A 176 -0.46 -2.60 2.46
C ALA A 176 -0.05 -2.18 1.05
N TYR A 177 1.20 -1.76 0.92
CA TYR A 177 1.87 -1.47 -0.34
C TYR A 177 3.21 -2.23 -0.39
N THR A 178 3.35 -3.12 -1.37
CA THR A 178 4.52 -3.99 -1.54
C THR A 178 5.24 -3.63 -2.83
N ALA A 179 6.51 -3.28 -2.71
CA ALA A 179 7.40 -2.96 -3.82
C ALA A 179 8.84 -3.00 -3.32
N ASP A 180 9.81 -2.96 -4.23
CA ASP A 180 11.21 -2.82 -3.85
C ASP A 180 11.51 -1.44 -3.23
N TRP A 181 12.65 -1.32 -2.53
CA TRP A 181 12.99 -0.07 -1.84
C TRP A 181 12.97 1.18 -2.74
N PRO A 182 13.57 1.21 -3.95
CA PRO A 182 13.46 2.36 -4.85
C PRO A 182 12.01 2.74 -5.21
N GLU A 183 11.16 1.76 -5.52
CA GLU A 183 9.75 1.99 -5.81
C GLU A 183 8.99 2.49 -4.58
N GLN A 184 9.22 1.93 -3.39
CA GLN A 184 8.63 2.43 -2.16
C GLN A 184 8.98 3.91 -1.92
N ASN A 185 10.23 4.30 -2.17
CA ASN A 185 10.65 5.70 -2.03
C ASN A 185 9.96 6.61 -3.05
N LEU A 186 9.80 6.13 -4.29
CA LEU A 186 9.06 6.86 -5.32
C LEU A 186 7.63 7.13 -4.86
N GLN A 187 6.92 6.09 -4.42
CA GLN A 187 5.50 6.16 -4.06
C GLN A 187 5.24 6.98 -2.78
N CYS A 188 6.17 6.95 -1.83
CA CYS A 188 6.14 7.77 -0.61
C CYS A 188 6.73 9.19 -0.80
N CYS A 189 7.18 9.55 -2.02
CA CYS A 189 7.85 10.81 -2.31
C CYS A 189 9.05 11.09 -1.39
N THR A 190 9.81 10.06 -1.00
CA THR A 190 11.00 10.22 -0.16
C THR A 190 12.26 10.43 -1.02
N SER A 191 13.23 11.15 -0.47
CA SER A 191 14.51 11.37 -1.12
C SER A 191 15.30 10.07 -1.27
N GLU A 192 16.25 10.03 -2.21
CA GLU A 192 17.14 8.89 -2.39
C GLU A 192 17.90 8.56 -1.09
N GLY A 193 17.85 7.29 -0.67
CA GLY A 193 18.41 6.85 0.61
C GLY A 193 17.63 7.34 1.85
N GLY A 194 16.47 8.00 1.67
CA GLY A 194 15.46 8.25 2.69
C GLY A 194 14.71 6.97 3.06
N CYS A 195 13.95 6.99 4.15
CA CYS A 195 13.14 5.84 4.58
C CYS A 195 11.68 6.12 4.24
N PRO A 196 10.97 5.23 3.52
CA PRO A 196 9.56 5.43 3.16
C PRO A 196 8.63 5.28 4.37
N VAL A 197 9.11 4.73 5.48
CA VAL A 197 8.33 4.43 6.70
C VAL A 197 8.56 5.47 7.81
N CYS A 198 9.82 5.83 8.06
CA CYS A 198 10.21 6.68 9.20
C CYS A 198 11.02 7.91 8.81
N LYS A 199 11.19 8.80 9.80
CA LYS A 199 11.96 10.05 9.66
C LYS A 199 13.47 9.87 9.88
N THR A 200 13.93 8.67 10.25
CA THR A 200 15.34 8.39 10.55
C THR A 200 16.25 8.71 9.36
N SER A 201 17.33 9.43 9.65
CA SER A 201 18.35 9.74 8.66
C SER A 201 19.14 8.49 8.27
N ARG A 202 19.77 8.49 7.09
CA ARG A 202 20.60 7.35 6.66
C ARG A 202 21.75 7.03 7.64
N LYS A 203 22.26 8.03 8.37
CA LYS A 203 23.40 7.87 9.28
C LYS A 203 23.03 7.15 10.58
N ASP A 204 21.78 7.28 10.99
CA ASP A 204 21.28 6.75 12.27
C ASP A 204 20.60 5.38 12.09
N ARG A 205 20.62 4.82 10.88
CA ARG A 205 20.09 3.48 10.59
C ARG A 205 20.96 2.41 11.21
N GLY A 206 20.32 1.41 11.81
CA GLY A 206 21.00 0.28 12.45
C GLY A 206 21.23 0.49 13.95
N ASN A 207 20.86 1.65 14.50
CA ASN A 207 20.76 1.80 15.94
C ASN A 207 19.44 1.18 16.44
N LEU A 208 19.54 0.13 17.25
CA LEU A 208 18.38 -0.66 17.72
C LEU A 208 17.71 -0.08 18.97
N ASP A 209 18.35 0.90 19.62
CA ASP A 209 17.90 1.48 20.89
C ASP A 209 16.95 2.68 20.71
N ASP A 210 16.74 3.15 19.49
CA ASP A 210 15.97 4.37 19.23
C ASP A 210 14.49 4.06 18.97
N GLU A 211 13.60 4.66 19.77
CA GLU A 211 12.21 4.82 19.36
C GLU A 211 12.17 5.71 18.12
N VAL A 212 11.81 5.11 17.00
CA VAL A 212 11.85 5.79 15.70
C VAL A 212 10.54 6.53 15.44
N GLU A 213 10.64 7.82 15.14
CA GLU A 213 9.50 8.62 14.70
C GLU A 213 9.03 8.18 13.29
N LEU A 214 7.78 7.72 13.22
CA LEU A 214 7.14 7.31 11.97
C LEU A 214 6.68 8.53 11.15
N ARG A 215 6.58 8.35 9.83
CA ARG A 215 6.03 9.40 8.97
C ARG A 215 4.54 9.55 9.17
N ASP A 216 4.12 10.80 9.31
CA ASP A 216 2.73 11.19 9.40
C ASP A 216 2.19 11.67 8.04
N GLN A 217 0.91 11.42 7.80
CA GLN A 217 0.23 11.81 6.56
C GLN A 217 0.20 13.33 6.40
N GLU A 218 -0.32 14.04 7.41
CA GLU A 218 -0.57 15.48 7.31
C GLU A 218 0.74 16.26 7.24
N GLU A 219 1.74 15.88 8.06
CA GLU A 219 3.06 16.49 8.01
C GLU A 219 3.72 16.34 6.62
N THR A 220 3.61 15.14 6.04
CA THR A 220 4.16 14.84 4.70
C THR A 220 3.44 15.66 3.62
N LEU A 221 2.11 15.63 3.61
CA LEU A 221 1.31 16.36 2.62
C LEU A 221 1.46 17.87 2.75
N GLN A 222 1.56 18.40 3.97
CA GLN A 222 1.78 19.83 4.22
C GLN A 222 3.15 20.28 3.71
N ALA A 223 4.20 19.48 3.91
CA ALA A 223 5.53 19.77 3.38
C ALA A 223 5.55 19.79 1.84
N LEU A 224 4.90 18.80 1.22
CA LEU A 224 4.77 18.72 -0.25
C LEU A 224 3.94 19.88 -0.82
N ARG A 225 2.80 20.21 -0.20
CA ARG A 225 1.94 21.34 -0.59
C ARG A 225 2.69 22.67 -0.47
N THR A 226 3.41 22.87 0.64
CA THR A 226 4.23 24.07 0.84
C THR A 226 5.27 24.22 -0.26
N TYR A 227 5.96 23.14 -0.62
CA TYR A 227 6.91 23.17 -1.72
C TYR A 227 6.25 23.46 -3.07
N ILE A 228 5.10 22.85 -3.38
CA ILE A 228 4.39 23.08 -4.64
C ILE A 228 4.06 24.57 -4.81
N LEU A 229 3.56 25.21 -3.75
CA LEU A 229 3.14 26.61 -3.73
C LEU A 229 4.30 27.61 -3.68
N THR A 230 5.32 27.35 -2.86
CA THR A 230 6.37 28.34 -2.53
C THR A 230 7.73 28.04 -3.16
N LYS A 231 7.92 26.83 -3.70
CA LYS A 231 9.22 26.26 -4.10
C LYS A 231 10.27 26.19 -2.98
N ASN A 232 9.87 26.41 -1.73
CA ASN A 232 10.77 26.33 -0.57
C ASN A 232 11.08 24.86 -0.22
N LYS A 233 12.35 24.46 -0.38
CA LYS A 233 12.85 23.09 -0.12
C LYS A 233 13.10 22.81 1.38
N TYR A 234 12.92 23.77 2.30
CA TYR A 234 13.27 23.63 3.72
C TYR A 234 12.59 22.44 4.40
N HIS A 235 11.25 22.37 4.33
CA HIS A 235 10.49 21.29 4.94
C HIS A 235 10.77 19.93 4.29
N LEU A 236 10.97 19.91 2.97
CA LEU A 236 11.32 18.68 2.26
C LEU A 236 12.67 18.13 2.72
N LYS A 237 13.70 18.98 2.81
CA LYS A 237 15.04 18.57 3.29
C LYS A 237 14.98 18.06 4.72
N ARG A 238 14.23 18.73 5.59
CA ARG A 238 14.06 18.34 7.00
C ARG A 238 13.40 16.95 7.14
N LEU A 239 12.44 16.64 6.28
CA LEU A 239 11.69 15.37 6.32
C LEU A 239 12.28 14.29 5.40
N GLY A 240 13.36 14.57 4.66
CA GLY A 240 13.90 13.64 3.66
C GLY A 240 12.89 13.31 2.55
N LEU A 241 12.14 14.31 2.10
CA LEU A 241 11.15 14.20 1.03
C LEU A 241 11.72 14.75 -0.29
N LYS A 242 11.24 14.19 -1.39
CA LYS A 242 11.46 14.67 -2.74
C LYS A 242 10.24 15.47 -3.18
N GLY A 243 10.47 16.73 -3.56
CA GLY A 243 9.41 17.60 -4.06
C GLY A 243 9.19 17.44 -5.56
N GLY A 244 8.15 18.12 -6.05
CA GLY A 244 7.91 18.31 -7.49
C GLY A 244 6.78 17.48 -8.06
N VAL A 245 6.18 16.62 -7.24
CA VAL A 245 5.02 15.80 -7.56
C VAL A 245 4.09 15.75 -6.35
N TRP A 246 2.78 15.73 -6.60
CA TRP A 246 1.78 15.43 -5.59
C TRP A 246 1.55 13.91 -5.56
N PRO A 247 1.60 13.24 -4.41
CA PRO A 247 1.44 11.80 -4.34
C PRO A 247 0.01 11.38 -4.71
N TRP A 248 -0.14 10.27 -5.42
CA TRP A 248 -1.44 9.72 -5.84
C TRP A 248 -2.41 9.46 -4.68
N TRP A 249 -1.87 9.18 -3.49
CA TRP A 249 -2.63 8.96 -2.26
C TRP A 249 -2.96 10.26 -1.50
N GLY A 250 -2.42 11.40 -1.93
CA GLY A 250 -2.54 12.67 -1.19
C GLY A 250 -3.96 13.22 -1.09
N ASP A 251 -4.83 12.87 -2.05
CA ASP A 251 -6.25 13.24 -2.05
C ASP A 251 -7.16 12.06 -1.69
N ILE A 252 -6.59 10.95 -1.20
CA ILE A 252 -7.34 9.80 -0.73
C ILE A 252 -7.56 9.96 0.79
N PRO A 253 -8.81 10.07 1.27
CA PRO A 253 -9.08 10.28 2.69
C PRO A 253 -8.51 9.15 3.57
N ASP A 254 -7.93 9.52 4.72
CA ASP A 254 -7.41 8.62 5.75
C ASP A 254 -6.30 7.64 5.27
N VAL A 255 -5.58 7.95 4.19
CA VAL A 255 -4.46 7.12 3.69
C VAL A 255 -3.10 7.73 4.02
N ASN A 256 -2.38 7.08 4.94
CA ASN A 256 -0.95 7.28 5.15
C ASN A 256 -0.16 6.16 4.46
N LEU A 257 0.33 6.38 3.23
CA LEU A 257 1.04 5.33 2.49
C LEU A 257 2.28 4.82 3.26
N SER A 258 3.01 5.69 3.96
CA SER A 258 4.17 5.31 4.77
C SER A 258 3.84 4.28 5.86
N ALA A 259 2.61 4.30 6.38
CA ALA A 259 2.14 3.31 7.35
C ALA A 259 1.68 1.99 6.68
N CYS A 260 1.48 1.99 5.37
CA CYS A 260 1.09 0.81 4.57
C CYS A 260 2.31 0.07 3.99
N ILE A 261 3.51 0.65 4.03
CA ILE A 261 4.70 0.02 3.45
C ILE A 261 5.03 -1.28 4.18
N THR A 262 5.14 -2.37 3.43
CA THR A 262 5.66 -3.64 3.95
C THR A 262 7.19 -3.60 3.91
N PRO A 263 7.89 -4.02 4.98
CA PRO A 263 9.35 -3.99 4.98
C PRO A 263 9.93 -4.94 3.92
N ASP A 264 10.71 -4.38 2.99
CA ASP A 264 11.50 -5.15 2.00
C ASP A 264 12.71 -5.78 2.71
N LEU A 265 12.56 -7.00 3.21
CA LEU A 265 13.59 -7.68 4.01
C LEU A 265 14.90 -7.93 3.25
N LEU A 266 14.91 -7.86 1.91
CA LEU A 266 16.07 -8.17 1.08
C LEU A 266 16.92 -6.94 0.76
N HIS A 267 16.32 -5.74 0.70
CA HIS A 267 17.04 -4.51 0.34
C HIS A 267 17.18 -3.50 1.49
N HIS A 268 16.78 -3.84 2.71
CA HIS A 268 17.13 -3.03 3.89
C HIS A 268 18.67 -3.01 4.07
N PRO A 269 19.34 -1.85 4.01
CA PRO A 269 20.75 -1.75 4.36
C PRO A 269 20.87 -1.75 5.90
N GLY A 270 20.82 -2.94 6.49
CA GLY A 270 20.99 -3.17 7.93
C GLY A 270 20.58 -4.61 8.31
N PRO A 271 21.12 -5.15 9.42
CA PRO A 271 20.64 -6.43 9.93
C PRO A 271 19.14 -6.35 10.20
N ALA A 272 18.39 -7.40 9.83
CA ALA A 272 16.97 -7.49 10.09
C ALA A 272 16.73 -7.20 11.59
N PRO A 273 15.92 -6.19 11.96
CA PRO A 273 15.70 -5.86 13.35
C PRO A 273 14.93 -7.02 14.00
N SER A 274 15.56 -7.68 14.96
CA SER A 274 14.86 -8.48 15.96
C SER A 274 14.03 -7.54 16.81
N GLY A 275 12.81 -7.24 16.35
CA GLY A 275 11.91 -6.26 16.98
C GLY A 275 11.54 -5.12 16.05
N LEU A 276 10.76 -5.40 15.00
CA LEU A 276 10.00 -4.35 14.32
C LEU A 276 9.11 -3.62 15.35
N PRO A 277 8.94 -2.29 15.26
CA PRO A 277 7.92 -1.58 16.03
C PRO A 277 6.55 -2.26 15.90
N ARG A 278 5.74 -2.33 16.96
CA ARG A 278 4.45 -3.05 16.95
C ARG A 278 3.55 -2.66 15.76
N SER A 279 3.56 -1.38 15.37
CA SER A 279 2.82 -0.87 14.20
C SER A 279 3.30 -1.42 12.85
N LEU A 280 4.57 -1.81 12.74
CA LEU A 280 5.15 -2.43 11.54
C LEU A 280 5.05 -3.95 11.59
N GLN A 281 5.03 -4.57 12.79
CA GLN A 281 4.67 -5.99 12.94
C GLN A 281 3.23 -6.28 12.48
N ASP A 282 2.33 -5.31 12.68
CA ASP A 282 0.91 -5.40 12.30
C ASP A 282 0.67 -5.42 10.78
N THR A 283 1.51 -4.75 9.98
CA THR A 283 1.47 -4.76 8.51
C THR A 283 2.39 -5.83 7.92
N SER A 284 3.43 -6.23 8.65
CA SER A 284 4.39 -7.27 8.27
C SER A 284 3.91 -8.69 8.61
N CYS A 285 2.62 -9.02 8.44
CA CYS A 285 2.18 -10.42 8.42
C CYS A 285 2.78 -11.13 7.17
N SER A 286 4.10 -11.39 7.22
CA SER A 286 4.98 -12.12 6.31
C SER A 286 4.51 -12.18 4.86
N VAL A 287 4.72 -11.05 4.16
CA VAL A 287 4.84 -11.03 2.70
C VAL A 287 6.28 -11.47 2.36
N ASP A 288 6.58 -12.77 2.48
CA ASP A 288 7.88 -13.34 2.09
C ASP A 288 8.07 -13.26 0.55
N GLU A 289 8.58 -12.17 -0.01
CA GLU A 289 8.66 -11.87 -1.46
C GLU A 289 9.17 -13.01 -2.38
N GLY A 290 9.85 -14.03 -1.86
CA GLY A 290 10.50 -15.09 -2.63
C GLY A 290 9.59 -16.05 -3.43
N ASP A 291 8.30 -16.18 -3.08
CA ASP A 291 7.37 -17.13 -3.74
C ASP A 291 6.07 -16.48 -4.27
N TYR A 292 5.95 -15.15 -4.23
CA TYR A 292 4.69 -14.44 -4.49
C TYR A 292 4.35 -14.24 -5.97
N TRP A 293 5.33 -14.41 -6.87
CA TRP A 293 5.21 -13.94 -8.24
C TRP A 293 5.00 -15.09 -9.23
N PRO A 294 3.90 -15.09 -10.01
CA PRO A 294 3.86 -15.89 -11.22
C PRO A 294 4.95 -15.37 -12.17
N ARG A 295 5.97 -16.20 -12.41
CA ARG A 295 6.96 -15.97 -13.48
C ARG A 295 6.31 -16.05 -14.84
#